data_AF-A0A7J3Z855-F1
#
_entry.id   AF-A0A7J3Z855-F1
#
_cell.length_a   1.000
_cell.length_b   1.000
_cell.length_c   1.000
_cell.angle_alpha   90.00
_cell.angle_beta   90.00
_cell.angle_gamma   90.00
#
_symmetry.space_group_name_H-M   'P 1'
#
loop_
_entity.id
_entity.type
_entity.pdbx_description
1 polymer ?
#
loop_
_entity_poly.entity_id
_entity_poly.type
_entity_poly.pdbx_seq_one_letter_code
_entity_poly.pdbx_strand_id
1 'polypeptide(L)'
;MDVAKRRSKWRRTSVIMKKLMQEAKKTKAYQSIRQCPVCGDPHGLSIAIVQDKEGGKKQAHAKCSSCKFEYMFEAIPAIADEFWVYSKLLDMVYAGTISKPTPVAEEKAEEVETVGAEESAKEPEEVHEEEAPKFEVVEEE
;
A
#
# COMPACT_ATOMS: atom_id res chain seq x y z
N MET A 1 31.69 30.94 28.90
CA MET A 1 30.50 30.82 28.00
C MET A 1 29.32 30.22 28.77
N ASP A 2 28.25 31.00 28.96
CA ASP A 2 27.04 30.61 29.69
C ASP A 2 26.43 29.29 29.21
N VAL A 3 26.24 28.35 30.14
CA VAL A 3 25.58 27.05 29.91
C VAL A 3 24.13 27.26 29.44
N ALA A 4 23.45 28.29 29.95
CA ALA A 4 22.08 28.65 29.56
C ALA A 4 21.95 29.05 28.08
N LYS A 5 22.90 29.86 27.56
CA LYS A 5 22.92 30.28 26.15
C LYS A 5 23.16 29.09 25.22
N ARG A 6 24.01 28.14 25.62
CA ARG A 6 24.25 26.88 24.87
C ARG A 6 22.99 26.00 24.79
N ARG A 7 22.25 25.84 25.90
CA ARG A 7 21.00 25.06 25.93
C ARG A 7 19.90 25.67 25.04
N SER A 8 19.77 27.00 25.02
CA SER A 8 18.80 27.70 24.16
C SER A 8 19.09 27.53 22.67
N LYS A 9 20.37 27.64 22.27
CA LYS A 9 20.78 27.43 20.86
C LYS A 9 20.50 26.00 20.39
N TRP A 10 20.78 25.00 21.25
CA TRP A 10 20.50 23.58 20.96
C TRP A 10 19.01 23.26 20.80
N ARG A 11 18.13 23.86 21.60
CA ARG A 11 16.67 23.69 21.44
C ARG A 11 16.18 24.24 20.11
N ARG A 12 16.70 25.40 19.67
CA ARG A 12 16.33 25.96 18.35
C ARG A 12 16.81 25.08 17.20
N THR A 13 18.06 24.62 17.23
CA THR A 13 18.60 23.79 16.15
C THR A 13 17.94 22.41 16.08
N SER A 14 17.65 21.78 17.22
CA SER A 14 16.96 20.48 17.25
C SER A 14 15.53 20.55 16.71
N VAL A 15 14.80 21.64 16.94
CA VAL A 15 13.46 21.84 16.35
C VAL A 15 13.55 21.97 14.82
N ILE A 16 14.54 22.71 14.31
CA ILE A 16 14.78 22.85 12.86
C ILE A 16 15.16 21.49 12.26
N MET A 17 16.10 20.78 12.88
CA MET A 17 16.54 19.44 12.43
C MET A 17 15.39 18.44 12.40
N LYS A 18 14.49 18.47 13.42
CA LYS A 18 13.29 17.63 13.46
C LYS A 18 12.35 17.92 12.28
N LYS A 19 12.13 19.20 11.94
CA LYS A 19 11.31 19.58 10.77
C LYS A 19 11.92 19.06 9.47
N LEU A 20 13.22 19.26 9.26
CA LEU A 20 13.95 18.77 8.08
C LEU A 20 13.87 17.23 7.97
N MET A 21 14.06 16.51 9.08
CA MET A 21 13.93 15.05 9.10
C MET A 21 12.50 14.59 8.80
N GLN A 22 11.47 15.31 9.26
CA GLN A 22 10.08 14.99 8.94
C GLN A 22 9.78 15.20 7.46
N GLU A 23 10.28 16.27 6.85
CA GLU A 23 10.15 16.52 5.41
C GLU A 23 10.86 15.44 4.59
N ALA A 24 12.07 15.06 4.97
CA ALA A 24 12.81 13.97 4.33
C ALA A 24 12.08 12.61 4.44
N LYS A 25 11.40 12.34 5.55
CA LYS A 25 10.57 11.13 5.69
C LYS A 25 9.35 11.15 4.78
N LYS A 26 8.71 12.31 4.62
CA LYS A 26 7.56 12.48 3.71
C LYS A 26 7.95 12.25 2.26
N THR A 27 9.08 12.80 1.81
CA THR A 27 9.54 12.60 0.43
C THR A 27 9.91 11.14 0.15
N LYS A 28 10.54 10.46 1.11
CA LYS A 28 10.86 9.03 0.99
C LYS A 28 9.60 8.17 0.88
N ALA A 29 8.55 8.46 1.66
CA ALA A 29 7.28 7.78 1.55
C ALA A 29 6.62 7.98 0.17
N TYR A 30 6.67 9.21 -0.36
CA TYR A 30 6.15 9.48 -1.70
C TYR A 30 6.95 8.75 -2.80
N GLN A 31 8.26 8.61 -2.65
CA GLN A 31 9.09 7.84 -3.58
C GLN A 31 8.79 6.34 -3.53
N SER A 32 8.48 5.76 -2.36
CA SER A 32 8.12 4.34 -2.28
C SER A 32 6.82 3.99 -3.00
N ILE A 33 5.91 4.96 -3.20
CA ILE A 33 4.67 4.76 -3.99
C ILE A 33 4.97 4.57 -5.48
N ARG A 34 6.17 4.97 -5.95
CA ARG A 34 6.57 4.84 -7.36
C ARG A 34 7.29 3.53 -7.67
N GLN A 35 7.46 2.66 -6.67
CA GLN A 35 8.06 1.35 -6.87
C GLN A 35 7.05 0.41 -7.54
N CYS A 36 7.43 -0.23 -8.64
CA CYS A 36 6.55 -1.21 -9.27
C CYS A 36 6.45 -2.48 -8.40
N PRO A 37 5.25 -2.95 -8.03
CA PRO A 37 5.09 -4.18 -7.23
C PRO A 37 5.43 -5.46 -8.01
N VAL A 38 5.46 -5.38 -9.34
CA VAL A 38 5.67 -6.52 -10.23
C VAL A 38 7.17 -6.76 -10.50
N CYS A 39 7.93 -5.70 -10.83
CA CYS A 39 9.35 -5.79 -11.17
C CYS A 39 10.30 -5.17 -10.14
N GLY A 40 9.79 -4.42 -9.16
CA GLY A 40 10.59 -3.81 -8.10
C GLY A 40 11.28 -2.49 -8.46
N ASP A 41 11.09 -1.97 -9.69
CA ASP A 41 11.73 -0.73 -10.12
C ASP A 41 11.20 0.51 -9.36
N PRO A 42 12.05 1.29 -8.67
CA PRO A 42 11.64 2.36 -7.74
C PRO A 42 11.02 3.60 -8.41
N HIS A 43 11.20 3.75 -9.73
CA HIS A 43 10.65 4.86 -10.52
C HIS A 43 9.89 4.37 -11.75
N GLY A 44 9.59 3.07 -11.80
CA GLY A 44 8.94 2.46 -12.95
C GLY A 44 7.44 2.77 -12.98
N LEU A 45 6.80 3.02 -11.84
CA LEU A 45 5.34 3.14 -11.76
C LEU A 45 4.86 4.59 -11.92
N SER A 46 3.90 4.78 -12.81
CA SER A 46 3.16 6.02 -13.02
C SER A 46 1.68 5.77 -12.78
N ILE A 47 1.03 6.63 -12.00
CA ILE A 47 -0.41 6.55 -11.70
C ILE A 47 -1.03 7.86 -12.15
N ALA A 48 -2.00 7.81 -13.04
CA ALA A 48 -2.75 8.96 -13.52
C ALA A 48 -4.22 8.81 -13.14
N ILE A 49 -4.76 9.77 -12.38
CA ILE A 49 -6.15 9.80 -11.97
C ILE A 49 -6.90 10.80 -12.85
N VAL A 50 -7.88 10.31 -13.61
CA VAL A 50 -8.76 11.12 -14.45
C VAL A 50 -10.12 11.21 -13.76
N GLN A 51 -10.62 12.43 -13.59
CA GLN A 51 -11.94 12.66 -13.03
C GLN A 51 -12.93 13.01 -14.14
N ASP A 52 -13.96 12.18 -14.29
CA ASP A 52 -15.06 12.48 -15.21
C ASP A 52 -15.92 13.60 -14.62
N LYS A 53 -16.01 14.71 -15.38
CA LYS A 53 -16.70 15.93 -14.94
C LYS A 53 -18.21 15.73 -14.76
N GLU A 54 -18.79 14.73 -15.41
CA GLU A 54 -20.24 14.52 -15.46
C GLU A 54 -20.71 13.40 -14.54
N GLY A 55 -19.86 12.40 -14.25
CA GLY A 55 -20.26 11.19 -13.53
C GLY A 55 -19.85 11.12 -12.07
N GLY A 56 -19.04 12.06 -11.57
CA GLY A 56 -18.47 12.01 -10.20
C GLY A 56 -17.53 10.83 -9.94
N LYS A 57 -17.41 9.91 -10.90
CA LYS A 57 -16.52 8.75 -10.89
C LYS A 57 -15.12 9.19 -11.27
N LYS A 58 -14.13 8.65 -10.56
CA LYS A 58 -12.71 8.78 -10.93
C LYS A 58 -12.26 7.47 -11.55
N GLN A 59 -11.41 7.57 -12.55
CA GLN A 59 -10.69 6.43 -13.12
C GLN A 59 -9.21 6.61 -12.81
N ALA A 60 -8.49 5.53 -12.55
CA ALA A 60 -7.03 5.60 -12.43
C ALA A 60 -6.37 4.60 -13.37
N HIS A 61 -5.36 5.09 -14.07
CA HIS A 61 -4.51 4.30 -14.94
C HIS A 61 -3.14 4.16 -14.28
N ALA A 62 -2.76 2.93 -13.97
CA ALA A 62 -1.45 2.60 -13.46
C ALA A 62 -0.62 1.94 -14.57
N LYS A 63 0.54 2.52 -14.88
CA LYS A 63 1.43 2.02 -15.93
C LYS A 63 2.85 1.94 -15.42
N CYS A 64 3.52 0.81 -15.69
CA CYS A 64 4.93 0.64 -15.44
C CYS A 64 5.76 0.77 -16.73
N SER A 65 6.74 1.67 -16.75
CA SER A 65 7.62 1.85 -17.91
C SER A 65 8.62 0.71 -18.10
N SER A 66 9.04 0.04 -17.02
CA SER A 66 10.04 -1.02 -17.07
C SER A 66 9.49 -2.37 -17.51
N CYS A 67 8.43 -2.86 -16.84
CA CYS A 67 7.86 -4.19 -17.10
C CYS A 67 6.61 -4.14 -18.01
N LYS A 68 6.21 -2.95 -18.48
CA LYS A 68 5.02 -2.72 -19.32
C LYS A 68 3.72 -3.21 -18.70
N PHE A 69 3.68 -3.28 -17.37
CA PHE A 69 2.46 -3.56 -16.64
C PHE A 69 1.49 -2.38 -16.81
N GLU A 70 0.26 -2.67 -17.21
CA GLU A 70 -0.81 -1.69 -17.29
C GLU A 70 -2.05 -2.23 -16.57
N TYR A 71 -2.67 -1.39 -15.74
CA TYR A 71 -3.92 -1.72 -15.07
C TYR A 71 -4.78 -0.47 -14.94
N MET A 72 -6.08 -0.64 -15.14
CA MET A 72 -7.07 0.42 -15.07
C MET A 72 -8.09 0.10 -13.99
N PHE A 73 -8.32 1.05 -13.09
CA PHE A 73 -9.37 0.98 -12.10
C PHE A 73 -10.55 1.82 -12.56
N GLU A 74 -11.69 1.16 -12.73
CA GLU A 74 -12.96 1.81 -13.03
C GLU A 74 -13.67 2.20 -11.72
N ALA A 75 -14.27 3.39 -11.69
CA ALA A 75 -15.15 3.87 -10.61
C ALA A 75 -14.51 3.90 -9.20
N ILE A 76 -13.38 4.58 -9.08
CA ILE A 76 -12.70 4.83 -7.80
C ILE A 76 -13.44 5.90 -6.99
N PRO A 77 -13.46 5.80 -5.64
CA PRO A 77 -14.01 6.84 -4.78
C PRO A 77 -13.42 8.24 -5.06
N ALA A 78 -14.25 9.27 -4.91
CA ALA A 78 -13.82 10.66 -5.12
C ALA A 78 -12.69 11.12 -4.19
N ILE A 79 -12.51 10.47 -3.03
CA ILE A 79 -11.47 10.77 -2.03
C ILE A 79 -10.16 10.03 -2.33
N ALA A 80 -10.15 9.10 -3.29
CA ALA A 80 -8.96 8.30 -3.54
C ALA A 80 -7.83 9.13 -4.16
N ASP A 81 -6.65 8.93 -3.58
CA ASP A 81 -5.38 9.50 -4.01
C ASP A 81 -4.47 8.41 -4.63
N GLU A 82 -3.33 8.82 -5.16
CA GLU A 82 -2.30 7.92 -5.73
C GLU A 82 -1.91 6.79 -4.75
N PHE A 83 -1.84 7.08 -3.46
CA PHE A 83 -1.53 6.09 -2.42
C PHE A 83 -2.59 4.99 -2.31
N TRP A 84 -3.87 5.37 -2.39
CA TRP A 84 -4.98 4.42 -2.31
C TRP A 84 -4.93 3.46 -3.50
N VAL A 85 -4.73 4.00 -4.70
CA VAL A 85 -4.56 3.20 -5.93
C VAL A 85 -3.38 2.25 -5.81
N TYR A 86 -2.25 2.73 -5.30
CA TYR A 86 -1.06 1.90 -5.07
C TYR A 86 -1.30 0.78 -4.06
N SER A 87 -1.97 1.06 -2.93
CA SER A 87 -2.32 0.02 -1.96
C SER A 87 -3.20 -1.07 -2.56
N LYS A 88 -4.19 -0.70 -3.38
CA LYS A 88 -5.04 -1.67 -4.07
C LYS A 88 -4.29 -2.49 -5.11
N LEU A 89 -3.34 -1.89 -5.83
CA LEU A 89 -2.45 -2.63 -6.71
C LEU A 89 -1.61 -3.65 -5.95
N LEU A 90 -1.05 -3.28 -4.80
CA LEU A 90 -0.29 -4.21 -3.96
C LEU A 90 -1.17 -5.39 -3.52
N ASP A 91 -2.36 -5.12 -2.99
CA ASP A 91 -3.29 -6.17 -2.56
C ASP A 91 -3.58 -7.16 -3.70
N MET A 92 -3.82 -6.68 -4.92
CA MET A 92 -4.10 -7.53 -6.07
C MET A 92 -2.89 -8.35 -6.54
N VAL A 93 -1.69 -7.76 -6.52
CA VAL A 93 -0.46 -8.47 -6.88
C VAL A 93 -0.16 -9.56 -5.84
N TYR A 94 -0.34 -9.28 -4.54
CA TYR A 94 -0.16 -10.28 -3.48
C TYR A 94 -1.25 -11.35 -3.49
N ALA A 95 -2.51 -11.00 -3.80
CA ALA A 95 -3.60 -11.94 -3.95
C ALA A 95 -3.46 -12.83 -5.20
N GLY A 96 -2.53 -12.51 -6.11
CA GLY A 96 -2.31 -13.27 -7.34
C GLY A 96 -3.38 -13.04 -8.42
N THR A 97 -4.27 -12.06 -8.24
CA THR A 97 -5.28 -11.70 -9.26
C THR A 97 -4.65 -11.02 -10.47
N ILE A 98 -3.43 -10.48 -10.30
CA ILE A 98 -2.64 -9.87 -11.36
C ILE A 98 -1.32 -10.63 -11.45
N SER A 99 -1.25 -11.56 -12.40
CA SER A 99 -0.01 -12.23 -12.78
C SER A 99 0.87 -11.28 -13.59
N LYS A 100 2.20 -11.40 -13.43
CA LYS A 100 3.20 -10.80 -14.32
C LYS A 100 2.78 -10.99 -15.78
N PRO A 101 2.92 -9.98 -16.66
CA PRO A 101 2.83 -10.23 -18.08
C PRO A 101 4.01 -11.13 -18.45
N THR A 102 3.79 -12.44 -18.48
CA THR A 102 4.65 -13.37 -19.20
C THR A 102 4.62 -12.95 -20.67
N PRO A 103 5.78 -12.83 -21.33
CA PRO A 103 5.78 -12.51 -22.74
C PRO A 103 5.13 -13.67 -23.51
N VAL A 104 4.00 -13.37 -24.15
CA VAL A 104 3.26 -14.19 -25.13
C VAL A 104 2.48 -15.39 -24.56
N ALA A 105 1.21 -15.17 -24.24
CA ALA A 105 0.10 -16.09 -24.56
C ALA A 105 -1.23 -15.36 -24.36
N GLU A 106 -1.99 -15.19 -25.43
CA GLU A 106 -3.42 -14.88 -25.41
C GLU A 106 -4.20 -15.96 -24.63
N GLU A 107 -5.42 -15.57 -24.23
CA GLU A 107 -6.52 -16.43 -23.73
C GLU A 107 -6.50 -16.85 -22.24
N LYS A 108 -7.28 -16.16 -21.39
CA LYS A 108 -8.59 -16.65 -20.91
C LYS A 108 -9.12 -15.86 -19.69
N ALA A 109 -10.45 -15.82 -19.65
CA ALA A 109 -11.34 -15.63 -18.49
C ALA A 109 -11.86 -14.21 -18.23
N GLU A 110 -12.82 -13.87 -19.09
CA GLU A 110 -14.04 -13.11 -18.81
C GLU A 110 -14.91 -13.82 -17.74
N GLU A 111 -15.52 -13.00 -16.86
CA GLU A 111 -16.67 -13.22 -15.95
C GLU A 111 -16.57 -14.34 -14.85
N VAL A 112 -17.05 -14.16 -13.62
CA VAL A 112 -18.47 -14.13 -13.23
C VAL A 112 -18.62 -13.86 -11.69
N GLU A 113 -19.57 -12.98 -11.36
CA GLU A 113 -20.49 -12.91 -10.18
C GLU A 113 -19.96 -12.76 -8.73
N THR A 114 -20.15 -11.60 -8.09
CA THR A 114 -21.32 -11.22 -7.23
C THR A 114 -21.62 -12.16 -6.06
N VAL A 115 -21.35 -11.71 -4.84
CA VAL A 115 -22.14 -12.09 -3.66
C VAL A 115 -22.29 -10.89 -2.74
N GLY A 116 -23.52 -10.41 -2.59
CA GLY A 116 -23.96 -9.54 -1.52
C GLY A 116 -25.15 -10.18 -0.80
N ALA A 117 -25.15 -9.98 0.52
CA ALA A 117 -26.28 -10.02 1.48
C ALA A 117 -26.75 -11.38 2.09
N GLU A 118 -26.72 -11.34 3.43
CA GLU A 118 -27.68 -11.88 4.43
C GLU A 118 -27.59 -13.33 4.97
N GLU A 119 -27.07 -13.40 6.21
CA GLU A 119 -27.75 -13.82 7.44
C GLU A 119 -28.57 -15.14 7.46
N SER A 120 -28.04 -16.20 8.10
CA SER A 120 -28.76 -16.90 9.19
C SER A 120 -27.97 -18.04 9.84
N ALA A 121 -28.19 -18.15 11.14
CA ALA A 121 -27.54 -18.96 12.14
C ALA A 121 -27.60 -20.49 11.97
N LYS A 122 -26.52 -21.18 12.40
CA LYS A 122 -26.57 -22.30 13.36
C LYS A 122 -25.16 -22.76 13.77
N GLU A 123 -24.83 -22.57 15.05
CA GLU A 123 -23.88 -23.41 15.80
C GLU A 123 -24.44 -24.85 15.93
N PRO A 124 -23.58 -25.89 16.04
CA PRO A 124 -23.00 -26.25 17.35
C PRO A 124 -21.51 -26.71 17.34
N GLU A 125 -20.92 -26.56 18.54
CA GLU A 125 -19.72 -27.18 19.14
C GLU A 125 -19.22 -28.52 18.54
N GLU A 126 -17.90 -28.67 18.36
CA GLU A 126 -17.01 -29.39 19.30
C GLU A 126 -15.53 -29.39 18.81
N VAL A 127 -14.65 -28.92 19.71
CA VAL A 127 -13.33 -29.45 20.11
C VAL A 127 -12.30 -29.86 19.04
N HIS A 128 -11.23 -29.07 18.93
CA HIS A 128 -9.87 -29.64 18.95
C HIS A 128 -8.87 -28.64 19.57
N GLU A 129 -8.39 -28.97 20.76
CA GLU A 129 -7.16 -28.44 21.36
C GLU A 129 -5.97 -28.73 20.43
N GLU A 130 -5.16 -27.72 20.14
CA GLU A 130 -3.72 -27.91 19.91
C GLU A 130 -2.93 -26.74 20.53
N GLU A 131 -1.81 -27.13 21.14
CA GLU A 131 -1.11 -26.48 22.23
C GLU A 131 -0.40 -25.15 21.88
N ALA A 132 -0.40 -24.24 22.85
CA ALA A 132 0.47 -23.06 22.84
C ALA A 132 1.95 -23.46 23.05
N PRO A 133 2.91 -22.83 22.35
CA PRO A 133 4.33 -23.08 22.58
C PRO A 133 4.78 -22.48 23.92
N LYS A 134 5.36 -23.34 24.78
CA LYS A 134 6.06 -22.94 26.01
C LYS A 134 7.26 -22.06 25.67
N PHE A 135 7.26 -20.82 26.14
CA PHE A 135 8.42 -19.94 26.13
C PHE A 135 9.11 -20.07 27.49
N GLU A 136 10.27 -20.72 27.54
CA GLU A 136 11.13 -20.72 28.72
C GLU A 136 11.75 -19.33 28.88
N VAL A 137 11.47 -18.70 30.01
CA VAL A 137 12.16 -17.48 30.47
C VAL A 137 13.46 -17.94 31.11
N VAL A 138 14.58 -17.65 30.47
CA VAL A 138 15.91 -17.76 31.10
C VAL A 138 16.11 -16.49 31.92
N GLU A 139 16.10 -16.61 33.25
CA GLU A 139 16.61 -15.58 34.16
C GLU A 139 18.15 -15.56 34.06
N GLU A 140 18.72 -14.43 33.66
CA GLU A 140 20.15 -14.15 33.78
C GLU A 140 20.44 -13.69 35.23
N GLU A 141 21.42 -14.36 35.88
CA GLU A 141 22.06 -13.94 37.14
C GLU A 141 22.84 -12.62 37.01
#